data_AF-A0A833LPP6-F1
#
_entry.id   AF-A0A833LPP6-F1
#
_cell.length_a   1.000
_cell.length_b   1.000
_cell.length_c   1.000
_cell.angle_alpha   90.00
_cell.angle_beta   90.00
_cell.angle_gamma   90.00
#
_symmetry.space_group_name_H-M   'P 1'
#
loop_
_entity.id
_entity.type
_entity.pdbx_description
1 polymer ?
#
loop_
_entity_poly.entity_id
_entity_poly.type
_entity_poly.pdbx_seq_one_letter_code
_entity_poly.pdbx_strand_id
1 'polypeptide(L)'
;MSTAAQPLYRSQRLALRYFTAAIALFGVMIAFGLLSAAYYLFPSMLFNVFNFNTSKIMHIDILVIWLLMGFLGAVYWYLPKELGREVAGIRAAEITFWVFCLAIALVAATFLFVQYGGANEFTLWFINQGRKYVEAPRWAAIGIVAILLVFSWNVVGTCVKAHKMTGIMWVMVLDLIPLVVVYLDAFPADTNMSTDLYWWWWLVHMWVESTWEVLIGCIMALVLMDVMGTSRRIVEAWLYIEVMLVLGAGILGLGHHYFWIGTPQYWLAIGGFFSALEPLPLLGMVVHAVYDAGMHRLRTSNQPAFYWITAEAFGNFIGAGIWG
;
A
#
# COMPACT_ATOMS: atom_id res chain seq x y z
N MET A 1 -14.70 -33.53 -20.78
CA MET A 1 -15.49 -33.30 -19.54
C MET A 1 -15.47 -31.80 -19.28
N SER A 2 -16.62 -31.13 -19.44
CA SER A 2 -16.77 -29.71 -19.14
C SER A 2 -16.57 -29.54 -17.62
N THR A 3 -15.47 -28.92 -17.21
CA THR A 3 -15.28 -28.46 -15.84
C THR A 3 -16.25 -27.31 -15.63
N ALA A 4 -17.38 -27.58 -14.95
CA ALA A 4 -18.25 -26.51 -14.48
C ALA A 4 -17.39 -25.51 -13.69
N ALA A 5 -17.35 -24.26 -14.15
CA ALA A 5 -16.60 -23.22 -13.48
C ALA A 5 -17.08 -23.13 -12.02
N GLN A 6 -16.19 -23.41 -11.08
CA GLN A 6 -16.47 -23.28 -9.65
C GLN A 6 -17.04 -21.87 -9.41
N PRO A 7 -18.21 -21.74 -8.76
CA PRO A 7 -18.77 -20.43 -8.48
C PRO A 7 -17.79 -19.63 -7.60
N LEU A 8 -17.58 -18.36 -7.95
CA LEU A 8 -16.68 -17.48 -7.20
C LEU A 8 -17.07 -17.42 -5.72
N TYR A 9 -16.07 -17.38 -4.86
CA TYR A 9 -16.26 -17.08 -3.45
C TYR A 9 -16.88 -15.69 -3.27
N ARG A 10 -17.56 -15.49 -2.15
CA ARG A 10 -18.11 -14.20 -1.77
C ARG A 10 -17.00 -13.16 -1.56
N SER A 11 -15.85 -13.56 -1.00
CA SER A 11 -14.67 -12.68 -0.94
C SER A 11 -14.12 -12.29 -2.32
N GLN A 12 -14.18 -13.18 -3.31
CA GLN A 12 -13.77 -12.85 -4.68
C GLN A 12 -14.72 -11.84 -5.34
N ARG A 13 -16.03 -11.94 -5.07
CA ARG A 13 -16.98 -10.89 -5.49
C ARG A 13 -16.72 -9.56 -4.77
N LEU A 14 -16.34 -9.61 -3.49
CA LEU A 14 -15.94 -8.41 -2.75
C LEU A 14 -14.66 -7.80 -3.33
N ALA A 15 -13.65 -8.62 -3.68
CA ALA A 15 -12.42 -8.18 -4.32
C ALA A 15 -12.69 -7.41 -5.62
N LEU A 16 -13.64 -7.85 -6.46
CA LEU A 16 -14.05 -7.11 -7.66
C LEU A 16 -14.58 -5.70 -7.35
N ARG A 17 -15.28 -5.52 -6.22
CA ARG A 17 -15.74 -4.21 -5.77
C ARG A 17 -14.56 -3.33 -5.35
N TYR A 18 -13.60 -3.89 -4.60
CA TYR A 18 -12.35 -3.22 -4.25
C TYR A 18 -11.58 -2.78 -5.49
N PHE A 19 -11.40 -3.65 -6.49
CA PHE A 19 -10.73 -3.30 -7.74
C PHE A 19 -11.47 -2.21 -8.53
N THR A 20 -12.81 -2.28 -8.57
CA THR A 20 -13.61 -1.25 -9.25
C THR A 20 -13.46 0.11 -8.57
N ALA A 21 -13.50 0.14 -7.23
CA ALA A 21 -13.27 1.35 -6.45
C ALA A 21 -11.84 1.88 -6.66
N ALA A 22 -10.83 1.01 -6.64
CA ALA A 22 -9.44 1.37 -6.88
C ALA A 22 -9.24 2.01 -8.26
N ILE A 23 -9.79 1.42 -9.33
CA ILE A 23 -9.69 1.97 -10.69
C ILE A 23 -10.41 3.33 -10.80
N ALA A 24 -11.59 3.47 -10.20
CA ALA A 24 -12.30 4.74 -10.18
C ALA A 24 -11.48 5.83 -9.47
N LEU A 25 -10.92 5.52 -8.30
CA LEU A 25 -10.06 6.43 -7.55
C LEU A 25 -8.75 6.75 -8.28
N PHE A 26 -8.16 5.78 -8.97
CA PHE A 26 -7.00 6.00 -9.83
C PHE A 26 -7.29 7.01 -10.94
N GLY A 27 -8.47 6.95 -11.58
CA GLY A 27 -8.89 7.95 -12.56
C GLY A 27 -9.03 9.36 -11.94
N VAL A 28 -9.61 9.45 -10.74
CA VAL A 28 -9.72 10.72 -10.00
C VAL A 28 -8.34 11.28 -9.63
N MET A 29 -7.42 10.41 -9.16
CA MET A 29 -6.04 10.76 -8.86
C MET A 29 -5.32 11.35 -10.08
N ILE A 30 -5.46 10.73 -11.26
CA ILE A 30 -4.87 11.24 -12.51
C ILE A 30 -5.43 12.63 -12.83
N ALA A 31 -6.75 12.83 -12.72
CA ALA A 31 -7.38 14.11 -13.02
C ALA A 31 -6.80 15.24 -12.14
N PHE A 32 -6.66 15.01 -10.82
CA PHE A 32 -6.04 15.98 -9.92
C PHE A 32 -4.53 16.12 -10.13
N GLY A 33 -3.84 15.07 -10.59
CA GLY A 33 -2.44 15.14 -10.99
C GLY A 33 -2.21 16.04 -12.20
N LEU A 34 -3.02 15.86 -13.25
CA LEU A 34 -3.01 16.69 -14.46
C LEU A 34 -3.39 18.14 -14.14
N LEU A 35 -4.39 18.35 -13.28
CA LEU A 35 -4.76 19.68 -12.82
C LEU A 35 -3.61 20.36 -12.05
N SER A 36 -2.95 19.61 -11.16
CA SER A 36 -1.75 20.08 -10.43
C SER A 36 -0.61 20.43 -11.39
N ALA A 37 -0.40 19.65 -12.44
CA ALA A 37 0.59 19.95 -13.48
C ALA A 37 0.22 21.22 -14.28
N ALA A 38 -1.06 21.41 -14.60
CA ALA A 38 -1.53 22.58 -15.32
C ALA A 38 -1.32 23.89 -14.56
N TYR A 39 -1.37 23.88 -13.21
CA TYR A 39 -1.02 25.06 -12.41
C TYR A 39 0.41 25.56 -12.63
N TYR A 40 1.37 24.69 -12.96
CA TYR A 40 2.72 25.15 -13.29
C TYR A 40 2.78 25.92 -14.61
N LEU A 41 1.85 25.65 -15.52
CA LEU A 41 1.72 26.38 -16.80
C LEU A 41 0.85 27.63 -16.65
N PHE A 42 -0.19 27.55 -15.83
CA PHE A 42 -1.20 28.61 -15.62
C PHE A 42 -1.46 28.85 -14.13
N PRO A 43 -0.55 29.56 -13.41
CA PRO A 43 -0.64 29.67 -11.94
C PRO A 43 -1.90 30.34 -11.39
N SER A 44 -2.53 31.22 -12.18
CA SER A 44 -3.76 31.95 -11.80
C SER A 44 -5.06 31.23 -12.16
N MET A 45 -4.99 30.06 -12.81
CA MET A 45 -6.16 29.25 -13.17
C MET A 45 -6.95 28.90 -11.90
N LEU A 46 -8.28 29.03 -11.89
CA LEU A 46 -9.15 28.69 -10.74
C LEU A 46 -8.77 29.34 -9.38
N PHE A 47 -8.01 30.44 -9.39
CA PHE A 47 -7.64 31.14 -8.16
C PHE A 47 -8.87 31.52 -7.33
N ASN A 48 -8.83 31.25 -6.02
CA ASN A 48 -9.94 31.40 -5.07
C ASN A 48 -11.17 30.51 -5.31
N VAL A 49 -11.16 29.65 -6.32
CA VAL A 49 -12.25 28.67 -6.58
C VAL A 49 -11.79 27.27 -6.19
N PHE A 50 -10.62 26.85 -6.66
CA PHE A 50 -10.05 25.55 -6.33
C PHE A 50 -8.53 25.64 -6.40
N ASN A 51 -7.85 25.85 -5.29
CA ASN A 51 -6.42 26.19 -5.31
C ASN A 51 -5.51 24.97 -5.52
N PHE A 52 -4.26 25.22 -5.96
CA PHE A 52 -3.23 24.18 -6.18
C PHE A 52 -3.05 23.23 -4.99
N ASN A 53 -3.01 23.77 -3.76
CA ASN A 53 -2.88 22.95 -2.55
C ASN A 53 -4.00 21.90 -2.44
N THR A 54 -5.24 22.27 -2.78
CA THR A 54 -6.39 21.35 -2.74
C THR A 54 -6.23 20.25 -3.80
N SER A 55 -5.85 20.63 -5.01
CA SER A 55 -5.55 19.69 -6.10
C SER A 55 -4.44 18.71 -5.71
N LYS A 56 -3.35 19.21 -5.12
CA LYS A 56 -2.22 18.41 -4.66
C LYS A 56 -2.62 17.44 -3.56
N ILE A 57 -3.39 17.89 -2.56
CA ILE A 57 -3.88 17.05 -1.46
C ILE A 57 -4.75 15.93 -2.01
N MET A 58 -5.76 16.26 -2.84
CA MET A 58 -6.61 15.25 -3.49
C MET A 58 -5.79 14.25 -4.32
N HIS A 59 -4.77 14.70 -5.05
CA HIS A 59 -3.91 13.80 -5.81
C HIS A 59 -3.13 12.83 -4.91
N ILE A 60 -2.45 13.34 -3.87
CA ILE A 60 -1.55 12.55 -3.03
C ILE A 60 -2.33 11.62 -2.09
N ASP A 61 -3.41 12.07 -1.47
CA ASP A 61 -4.19 11.20 -0.58
C ASP A 61 -4.86 10.07 -1.36
N ILE A 62 -5.42 10.38 -2.54
CA ILE A 62 -6.07 9.36 -3.36
C ILE A 62 -5.04 8.35 -3.87
N LEU A 63 -3.80 8.76 -4.18
CA LEU A 63 -2.68 7.86 -4.52
C LEU A 63 -2.52 6.72 -3.51
N VAL A 64 -2.47 7.06 -2.22
CA VAL A 64 -2.33 6.08 -1.13
C VAL A 64 -3.57 5.19 -1.04
N ILE A 65 -4.76 5.78 -1.10
CA ILE A 65 -6.02 5.05 -0.87
C ILE A 65 -6.36 4.08 -2.00
N TRP A 66 -6.13 4.44 -3.27
CA TRP A 66 -6.46 3.53 -4.37
C TRP A 66 -5.55 2.30 -4.39
N LEU A 67 -4.27 2.46 -4.01
CA LEU A 67 -3.32 1.36 -3.83
C LEU A 67 -3.78 0.43 -2.70
N LEU A 68 -4.14 1.00 -1.54
CA LEU A 68 -4.65 0.23 -0.40
C LEU A 68 -5.92 -0.57 -0.77
N MET A 69 -6.84 0.04 -1.52
CA MET A 69 -8.01 -0.65 -2.07
C MET A 69 -7.61 -1.83 -2.97
N GLY A 70 -6.59 -1.63 -3.82
CA GLY A 70 -6.02 -2.66 -4.67
C GLY A 70 -5.46 -3.84 -3.87
N PHE A 71 -4.64 -3.58 -2.85
CA PHE A 71 -4.03 -4.62 -2.02
C PHE A 71 -5.07 -5.44 -1.25
N LEU A 72 -6.03 -4.77 -0.58
CA LEU A 72 -7.12 -5.45 0.12
C LEU A 72 -7.93 -6.32 -0.86
N GLY A 73 -8.24 -5.80 -2.05
CA GLY A 73 -8.89 -6.55 -3.12
C GLY A 73 -8.10 -7.79 -3.54
N ALA A 74 -6.80 -7.65 -3.77
CA ALA A 74 -5.92 -8.74 -4.17
C ALA A 74 -5.87 -9.86 -3.12
N VAL A 75 -5.74 -9.50 -1.83
CA VAL A 75 -5.76 -10.49 -0.75
C VAL A 75 -7.13 -11.17 -0.66
N TYR A 76 -8.25 -10.45 -0.72
CA TYR A 76 -9.58 -11.08 -0.71
C TYR A 76 -9.83 -12.00 -1.91
N TRP A 77 -9.18 -11.76 -3.04
CA TRP A 77 -9.24 -12.61 -4.23
C TRP A 77 -8.48 -13.93 -4.04
N TYR A 78 -7.25 -13.86 -3.52
CA TYR A 78 -6.37 -15.02 -3.40
C TYR A 78 -6.52 -15.79 -2.08
N LEU A 79 -6.96 -15.16 -1.00
CA LEU A 79 -7.12 -15.80 0.31
C LEU A 79 -7.98 -17.09 0.26
N PRO A 80 -9.17 -17.12 -0.39
CA PRO A 80 -9.94 -18.36 -0.49
C PRO A 80 -9.34 -19.38 -1.46
N LYS A 81 -8.58 -18.94 -2.47
CA LYS A 81 -7.83 -19.84 -3.38
C LYS A 81 -6.73 -20.55 -2.62
N GLU A 82 -5.97 -19.80 -1.81
CA GLU A 82 -4.88 -20.32 -1.00
C GLU A 82 -5.37 -21.25 0.11
N LEU A 83 -6.46 -20.88 0.79
CA LEU A 83 -6.95 -21.62 1.95
C LEU A 83 -8.06 -22.64 1.66
N GLY A 84 -8.55 -22.69 0.42
CA GLY A 84 -9.57 -23.64 -0.01
C GLY A 84 -10.93 -23.46 0.68
N ARG A 85 -11.20 -22.26 1.21
CA ARG A 85 -12.43 -21.96 1.95
C ARG A 85 -12.79 -20.48 1.86
N GLU A 86 -14.06 -20.18 2.15
CA GLU A 86 -14.51 -18.79 2.28
C GLU A 86 -13.83 -18.07 3.47
N VAL A 87 -13.62 -16.78 3.29
CA VAL A 87 -13.02 -15.87 4.26
C VAL A 87 -13.83 -15.80 5.55
N ALA A 88 -13.14 -15.97 6.67
CA ALA A 88 -13.72 -15.85 8.00
C ALA A 88 -14.21 -14.42 8.24
N GLY A 89 -15.47 -14.27 8.65
CA GLY A 89 -16.02 -12.94 8.93
C GLY A 89 -16.35 -12.13 7.67
N ILE A 90 -16.59 -12.76 6.52
CA ILE A 90 -16.87 -12.08 5.24
C ILE A 90 -17.94 -10.98 5.30
N ARG A 91 -18.95 -11.10 6.17
CA ARG A 91 -19.96 -10.03 6.37
C ARG A 91 -19.34 -8.74 6.91
N ALA A 92 -18.38 -8.86 7.83
CA ALA A 92 -17.65 -7.71 8.35
C ALA A 92 -16.82 -7.07 7.23
N ALA A 93 -16.10 -7.86 6.43
CA ALA A 93 -15.33 -7.37 5.29
C ALA A 93 -16.20 -6.56 4.29
N GLU A 94 -17.41 -7.04 3.99
CA GLU A 94 -18.34 -6.34 3.09
C GLU A 94 -18.89 -5.04 3.69
N ILE A 95 -19.17 -5.01 5.00
CA ILE A 95 -19.58 -3.78 5.68
C ILE A 95 -18.42 -2.78 5.69
N THR A 96 -17.23 -3.25 6.05
CA THR A 96 -16.00 -2.46 6.10
C THR A 96 -15.66 -1.84 4.75
N PHE A 97 -15.90 -2.53 3.63
CA PHE A 97 -15.77 -1.95 2.29
C PHE A 97 -16.62 -0.68 2.12
N TRP A 98 -17.90 -0.74 2.48
CA TRP A 98 -18.80 0.42 2.36
C TRP A 98 -18.44 1.53 3.34
N VAL A 99 -18.04 1.17 4.57
CA VAL A 99 -17.50 2.13 5.55
C VAL A 99 -16.26 2.83 5.00
N PHE A 100 -15.39 2.09 4.32
CA PHE A 100 -14.18 2.65 3.71
C PHE A 100 -14.53 3.62 2.57
N CYS A 101 -15.43 3.25 1.66
CA CYS A 101 -15.91 4.15 0.61
C CYS A 101 -16.55 5.43 1.18
N LEU A 102 -17.36 5.30 2.23
CA LEU A 102 -17.98 6.44 2.92
C LEU A 102 -16.91 7.34 3.56
N ALA A 103 -15.94 6.77 4.26
CA ALA A 103 -14.84 7.52 4.87
C ALA A 103 -14.07 8.34 3.82
N ILE A 104 -13.75 7.75 2.67
CA ILE A 104 -13.07 8.44 1.57
C ILE A 104 -13.90 9.62 1.06
N ALA A 105 -15.21 9.42 0.86
CA ALA A 105 -16.11 10.49 0.40
C ALA A 105 -16.20 11.64 1.42
N LEU A 106 -16.24 11.33 2.71
CA LEU A 106 -16.29 12.32 3.79
C LEU A 106 -14.95 13.08 3.94
N VAL A 107 -13.81 12.39 3.78
CA VAL A 107 -12.49 13.03 3.76
C VAL A 107 -12.37 13.96 2.56
N ALA A 108 -12.76 13.52 1.37
CA ALA A 108 -12.78 14.36 0.17
C ALA A 108 -13.68 15.59 0.36
N ALA A 109 -14.87 15.42 0.95
CA ALA A 109 -15.74 16.55 1.29
C ALA A 109 -15.08 17.52 2.28
N THR A 110 -14.36 16.99 3.28
CA THR A 110 -13.59 17.82 4.23
C THR A 110 -12.54 18.66 3.49
N PHE A 111 -11.81 18.07 2.54
CA PHE A 111 -10.82 18.81 1.74
C PHE A 111 -11.43 19.88 0.83
N LEU A 112 -12.69 19.72 0.41
CA LEU A 112 -13.37 20.70 -0.43
C LEU A 112 -14.00 21.85 0.36
N PHE A 113 -14.50 21.58 1.57
CA PHE A 113 -15.31 22.54 2.33
C PHE A 113 -14.67 23.05 3.62
N VAL A 114 -13.74 22.31 4.23
CA VAL A 114 -13.16 22.60 5.55
C VAL A 114 -11.63 22.50 5.47
N GLN A 115 -11.03 23.50 4.83
CA GLN A 115 -9.60 23.52 4.53
C GLN A 115 -8.72 24.11 5.64
N TYR A 116 -9.25 25.04 6.42
CA TYR A 116 -8.47 25.81 7.39
C TYR A 116 -9.22 25.89 8.74
N GLY A 117 -8.47 25.91 9.84
CA GLY A 117 -9.03 26.03 11.18
C GLY A 117 -7.96 26.37 12.21
N GLY A 118 -8.35 26.52 13.47
CA GLY A 118 -7.47 26.94 14.57
C GLY A 118 -6.35 25.98 14.95
N ALA A 119 -6.21 24.84 14.26
CA ALA A 119 -5.14 23.84 14.41
C ALA A 119 -4.85 23.40 15.87
N ASN A 120 -5.89 23.37 16.71
CA ASN A 120 -5.82 22.80 18.05
C ASN A 120 -6.30 21.34 18.05
N GLU A 121 -6.00 20.62 19.13
CA GLU A 121 -6.30 19.20 19.32
C GLU A 121 -7.76 18.83 18.99
N PHE A 122 -8.73 19.68 19.32
CA PHE A 122 -10.14 19.43 19.00
C PHE A 122 -10.42 19.63 17.51
N THR A 123 -9.93 20.73 16.92
CA THR A 123 -10.19 21.05 15.51
C THR A 123 -9.56 20.05 14.55
N LEU A 124 -8.41 19.43 14.89
CA LEU A 124 -7.73 18.42 14.06
C LEU A 124 -8.58 17.17 13.79
N TRP A 125 -9.66 16.96 14.54
CA TRP A 125 -10.63 15.91 14.26
C TRP A 125 -11.53 16.22 13.07
N PHE A 126 -11.65 17.48 12.64
CA PHE A 126 -12.66 17.87 11.64
C PHE A 126 -12.12 18.68 10.47
N ILE A 127 -10.84 19.04 10.50
CA ILE A 127 -10.19 19.87 9.47
C ILE A 127 -9.06 19.11 8.79
N ASN A 128 -8.57 19.66 7.68
CA ASN A 128 -7.30 19.24 7.10
C ASN A 128 -6.14 19.48 8.08
N GLN A 129 -5.38 18.44 8.42
CA GLN A 129 -4.29 18.53 9.41
C GLN A 129 -3.05 19.27 8.90
N GLY A 130 -2.90 19.47 7.60
CA GLY A 130 -1.75 20.17 6.99
C GLY A 130 -0.44 19.39 7.02
N ARG A 131 -0.46 18.13 7.45
CA ARG A 131 0.69 17.21 7.44
C ARG A 131 0.59 16.32 6.20
N LYS A 132 1.62 16.35 5.35
CA LYS A 132 1.63 15.61 4.06
C LYS A 132 1.43 14.09 4.30
N TYR A 133 0.61 13.42 3.49
CA TYR A 133 0.14 12.03 3.66
C TYR A 133 -0.75 11.75 4.89
N VAL A 134 -1.03 12.77 5.72
CA VAL A 134 -1.90 12.68 6.91
C VAL A 134 -2.86 13.87 6.94
N GLU A 135 -3.21 14.40 5.77
CA GLU A 135 -4.08 15.57 5.66
C GLU A 135 -5.49 15.28 6.15
N ALA A 136 -5.95 14.03 6.04
CA ALA A 136 -7.27 13.61 6.47
C ALA A 136 -7.52 13.90 7.96
N PRO A 137 -8.75 14.26 8.37
CA PRO A 137 -9.05 14.52 9.78
C PRO A 137 -8.79 13.28 10.65
N ARG A 138 -8.45 13.46 11.94
CA ARG A 138 -8.04 12.36 12.83
C ARG A 138 -9.05 11.21 12.96
N TRP A 139 -10.37 11.46 12.80
CA TRP A 139 -11.35 10.36 12.81
C TRP A 139 -11.12 9.38 11.64
N ALA A 140 -10.60 9.86 10.51
CA ALA A 140 -10.34 9.02 9.34
C ALA A 140 -9.20 8.05 9.61
N ALA A 141 -8.16 8.47 10.35
CA ALA A 141 -7.08 7.58 10.78
C ALA A 141 -7.62 6.43 11.66
N ILE A 142 -8.54 6.70 12.58
CA ILE A 142 -9.24 5.63 13.34
C ILE A 142 -10.00 4.71 12.41
N GLY A 143 -10.68 5.28 11.40
CA GLY A 143 -11.36 4.53 10.36
C GLY A 143 -10.43 3.54 9.66
N ILE A 144 -9.25 4.00 9.22
CA ILE A 144 -8.24 3.15 8.58
C ILE A 144 -7.77 2.05 9.52
N VAL A 145 -7.44 2.36 10.79
CA VAL A 145 -7.04 1.35 11.78
C VAL A 145 -8.14 0.30 11.95
N ALA A 146 -9.40 0.70 12.08
CA ALA A 146 -10.52 -0.22 12.22
C ALA A 146 -10.69 -1.12 10.98
N ILE A 147 -10.53 -0.55 9.77
CA ILE A 147 -10.55 -1.30 8.51
C ILE A 147 -9.43 -2.35 8.47
N LEU A 148 -8.20 -1.94 8.81
CA LEU A 148 -7.03 -2.83 8.84
C LEU A 148 -7.15 -3.92 9.90
N LEU A 149 -7.76 -3.63 11.06
CA LEU A 149 -8.04 -4.64 12.10
C LEU A 149 -9.06 -5.68 11.63
N VAL A 150 -10.15 -5.26 10.96
CA VAL A 150 -11.11 -6.20 10.37
C VAL A 150 -10.45 -7.04 9.29
N PHE A 151 -9.67 -6.41 8.40
CA PHE A 151 -8.90 -7.11 7.37
C PHE A 151 -7.93 -8.13 7.98
N SER A 152 -7.19 -7.73 9.01
CA SER A 152 -6.25 -8.61 9.72
C SER A 152 -6.98 -9.79 10.35
N TRP A 153 -8.11 -9.55 10.99
CA TRP A 153 -8.97 -10.61 11.54
C TRP A 153 -9.49 -11.54 10.43
N ASN A 154 -9.86 -11.01 9.26
CA ASN A 154 -10.29 -11.82 8.14
C ASN A 154 -9.17 -12.76 7.66
N VAL A 155 -7.94 -12.26 7.50
CA VAL A 155 -6.79 -13.06 7.08
C VAL A 155 -6.46 -14.14 8.13
N VAL A 156 -6.15 -13.72 9.37
CA VAL A 156 -5.76 -14.61 10.46
C VAL A 156 -6.88 -15.61 10.79
N GLY A 157 -8.11 -15.13 10.89
CA GLY A 157 -9.27 -15.96 11.18
C GLY A 157 -9.53 -17.00 10.08
N THR A 158 -9.21 -16.70 8.82
CA THR A 158 -9.33 -17.69 7.73
C THR A 158 -8.24 -18.75 7.83
N CYS A 159 -6.98 -18.38 8.10
CA CYS A 159 -5.89 -19.33 8.33
C CYS A 159 -6.22 -20.30 9.47
N VAL A 160 -6.67 -19.76 10.61
CA VAL A 160 -7.05 -20.56 11.78
C VAL A 160 -8.19 -21.52 11.45
N LYS A 161 -9.27 -21.03 10.80
CA LYS A 161 -10.42 -21.87 10.43
C LYS A 161 -10.13 -22.85 9.29
N ALA A 162 -9.09 -22.62 8.50
CA ALA A 162 -8.62 -23.55 7.48
C ALA A 162 -7.67 -24.60 8.05
N HIS A 163 -7.17 -24.41 9.28
CA HIS A 163 -6.05 -25.17 9.83
C HIS A 163 -4.86 -25.23 8.86
N LYS A 164 -4.61 -24.14 8.13
CA LYS A 164 -3.61 -24.06 7.07
C LYS A 164 -2.81 -22.76 7.20
N MET A 165 -1.50 -22.92 7.36
CA MET A 165 -0.54 -21.81 7.44
C MET A 165 0.65 -22.13 6.53
N THR A 166 0.66 -21.55 5.34
CA THR A 166 1.75 -21.69 4.37
C THR A 166 2.84 -20.65 4.62
N GLY A 167 3.98 -20.75 3.94
CA GLY A 167 5.07 -19.79 4.09
C GLY A 167 4.63 -18.36 3.78
N ILE A 168 3.89 -18.19 2.68
CA ILE A 168 3.30 -16.91 2.28
C ILE A 168 2.32 -16.39 3.35
N MET A 169 1.46 -17.25 3.89
CA MET A 169 0.50 -16.83 4.92
C MET A 169 1.19 -16.46 6.23
N TRP A 170 2.30 -17.10 6.60
CA TRP A 170 3.11 -16.69 7.75
C TRP A 170 3.66 -15.27 7.57
N VAL A 171 4.28 -14.98 6.43
CA VAL A 171 4.81 -13.64 6.12
C VAL A 171 3.68 -12.62 6.15
N MET A 172 2.57 -12.88 5.45
CA MET A 172 1.42 -11.97 5.43
C MET A 172 0.84 -11.74 6.82
N VAL A 173 0.67 -12.77 7.65
CA VAL A 173 0.15 -12.60 9.02
C VAL A 173 1.10 -11.79 9.90
N LEU A 174 2.41 -11.97 9.76
CA LEU A 174 3.40 -11.18 10.50
C LEU A 174 3.42 -9.72 10.05
N ASP A 175 3.29 -9.48 8.74
CA ASP A 175 3.27 -8.14 8.14
C ASP A 175 2.04 -7.31 8.52
N LEU A 176 0.90 -7.95 8.82
CA LEU A 176 -0.28 -7.27 9.34
C LEU A 176 -0.03 -6.52 10.66
N ILE A 177 0.97 -6.93 11.44
CA ILE A 177 1.32 -6.27 12.71
C ILE A 177 1.88 -4.87 12.45
N PRO A 178 3.03 -4.70 11.75
CA PRO A 178 3.52 -3.36 11.43
C PRO A 178 2.57 -2.58 10.52
N LEU A 179 1.79 -3.23 9.66
CA LEU A 179 0.74 -2.56 8.86
C LEU A 179 -0.28 -1.81 9.74
N VAL A 180 -0.60 -2.32 10.94
CA VAL A 180 -1.48 -1.64 11.90
C VAL A 180 -0.70 -0.73 12.83
N VAL A 181 0.42 -1.21 13.40
CA VAL A 181 1.15 -0.52 14.47
C VAL A 181 1.87 0.72 13.96
N VAL A 182 2.58 0.64 12.84
CA VAL A 182 3.34 1.77 12.31
C VAL A 182 2.40 2.86 11.79
N TYR A 183 1.19 2.49 11.34
CA TYR A 183 0.18 3.47 10.96
C TYR A 183 -0.26 4.37 12.14
N LEU A 184 -0.06 3.94 13.39
CA LEU A 184 -0.40 4.75 14.56
C LEU A 184 0.46 6.02 14.69
N ASP A 185 1.59 6.11 13.98
CA ASP A 185 2.39 7.34 13.88
C ASP A 185 1.67 8.48 13.13
N ALA A 186 0.49 8.20 12.55
CA ALA A 186 -0.42 9.22 12.03
C ALA A 186 -1.08 10.08 13.13
N PHE A 187 -1.13 9.62 14.39
CA PHE A 187 -1.83 10.33 15.47
C PHE A 187 -1.00 11.40 16.18
N PRO A 188 0.28 11.16 16.55
CA PRO A 188 1.12 12.20 17.14
C PRO A 188 1.22 13.43 16.21
N ALA A 189 1.14 14.62 16.80
CA ALA A 189 1.32 15.89 16.10
C ALA A 189 2.31 16.74 16.91
N ASP A 190 3.57 16.33 16.88
CA ASP A 190 4.62 16.98 17.65
C ASP A 190 4.85 18.41 17.16
N THR A 191 5.01 19.34 18.09
CA THR A 191 5.28 20.75 17.75
C THR A 191 6.72 20.99 17.32
N ASN A 192 7.63 20.06 17.66
CA ASN A 192 9.01 20.10 17.20
C ASN A 192 9.10 19.48 15.80
N MET A 193 9.48 20.28 14.80
CA MET A 193 9.55 19.84 13.40
C MET A 193 10.48 18.64 13.20
N SER A 194 11.64 18.60 13.86
CA SER A 194 12.58 17.48 13.73
C SER A 194 12.01 16.18 14.28
N THR A 195 11.32 16.24 15.41
CA THR A 195 10.65 15.08 16.02
C THR A 195 9.43 14.65 15.21
N ASP A 196 8.63 15.60 14.72
CA ASP A 196 7.48 15.30 13.86
C ASP A 196 7.92 14.61 12.57
N LEU A 197 8.93 15.16 11.88
CA LEU A 197 9.47 14.56 10.66
C LEU A 197 10.13 13.19 10.94
N TYR A 198 10.77 13.02 12.10
CA TYR A 198 11.35 11.73 12.48
C TYR A 198 10.32 10.61 12.46
N TRP A 199 9.18 10.78 13.17
CA TRP A 199 8.09 9.80 13.23
C TRP A 199 7.25 9.76 11.95
N TRP A 200 7.09 10.90 11.28
CA TRP A 200 6.39 10.95 10.01
C TRP A 200 7.07 10.08 8.95
N TRP A 201 8.40 9.97 8.95
CA TRP A 201 9.09 9.04 8.06
C TRP A 201 8.86 7.57 8.43
N TRP A 202 8.55 7.22 9.68
CA TRP A 202 8.07 5.87 9.98
C TRP A 202 6.72 5.62 9.30
N LEU A 203 5.80 6.59 9.34
CA LEU A 203 4.53 6.45 8.62
C LEU A 203 4.69 6.43 7.09
N VAL A 204 5.61 7.20 6.51
CA VAL A 204 5.77 7.21 5.05
C VAL A 204 6.67 6.07 4.60
N HIS A 205 7.92 6.04 5.02
CA HIS A 205 8.88 5.05 4.53
C HIS A 205 8.65 3.67 5.16
N MET A 206 8.50 3.55 6.48
CA MET A 206 8.30 2.21 7.07
C MET A 206 6.93 1.62 6.73
N TRP A 207 5.84 2.38 6.87
CA TRP A 207 4.51 1.85 6.57
C TRP A 207 4.26 1.72 5.07
N VAL A 208 4.50 2.76 4.24
CA VAL A 208 4.25 2.65 2.79
C VAL A 208 5.32 1.82 2.10
N GLU A 209 6.61 2.06 2.33
CA GLU A 209 7.66 1.42 1.53
C GLU A 209 8.05 0.05 2.09
N SER A 210 8.16 -0.14 3.42
CA SER A 210 8.56 -1.46 3.96
C SER A 210 7.38 -2.43 4.11
N THR A 211 6.29 -2.04 4.78
CA THR A 211 5.18 -3.00 5.01
C THR A 211 4.41 -3.33 3.72
N TRP A 212 4.19 -2.34 2.85
CA TRP A 212 3.48 -2.64 1.61
C TRP A 212 4.32 -3.48 0.65
N GLU A 213 5.64 -3.33 0.63
CA GLU A 213 6.50 -4.18 -0.21
C GLU A 213 6.42 -5.64 0.24
N VAL A 214 6.43 -5.90 1.56
CA VAL A 214 6.22 -7.27 2.09
C VAL A 214 4.84 -7.81 1.73
N LEU A 215 3.79 -6.97 1.81
CA LEU A 215 2.43 -7.34 1.41
C LEU A 215 2.34 -7.64 -0.09
N ILE A 216 2.96 -6.80 -0.93
CA ILE A 216 3.03 -6.98 -2.39
C ILE A 216 3.81 -8.25 -2.71
N GLY A 217 4.94 -8.53 -2.05
CA GLY A 217 5.69 -9.78 -2.21
C GLY A 217 4.81 -11.01 -1.93
N CYS A 218 3.97 -10.96 -0.90
CA CYS A 218 3.01 -12.02 -0.62
C CYS A 218 1.95 -12.19 -1.72
N ILE A 219 1.39 -11.07 -2.20
CA ILE A 219 0.44 -11.07 -3.32
C ILE A 219 1.11 -11.61 -4.58
N MET A 220 2.33 -11.19 -4.87
CA MET A 220 3.11 -11.57 -6.04
C MET A 220 3.41 -13.07 -6.03
N ALA A 221 3.82 -13.62 -4.89
CA ALA A 221 4.04 -15.05 -4.73
C ALA A 221 2.77 -15.86 -5.06
N LEU A 222 1.58 -15.39 -4.62
CA LEU A 222 0.29 -16.03 -4.93
C LEU A 222 -0.06 -15.90 -6.42
N VAL A 223 0.18 -14.73 -7.02
CA VAL A 223 -0.12 -14.47 -8.43
C VAL A 223 0.79 -15.27 -9.35
N LEU A 224 2.10 -15.35 -9.08
CA LEU A 224 3.05 -16.15 -9.86
C LEU A 224 2.66 -17.64 -9.86
N MET A 225 2.23 -18.17 -8.72
CA MET A 225 1.70 -19.54 -8.66
C MET A 225 0.42 -19.71 -9.50
N ASP A 226 -0.50 -18.74 -9.49
CA ASP A 226 -1.78 -18.82 -10.21
C ASP A 226 -1.64 -18.60 -11.73
N VAL A 227 -0.79 -17.65 -12.13
CA VAL A 227 -0.66 -17.16 -13.51
C VAL A 227 0.41 -17.92 -14.29
N MET A 228 1.54 -18.23 -13.66
CA MET A 228 2.68 -18.89 -14.29
C MET A 228 2.76 -20.39 -13.94
N GLY A 229 2.17 -20.79 -12.81
CA GLY A 229 2.35 -22.15 -12.30
C GLY A 229 3.71 -22.35 -11.63
N THR A 230 4.40 -21.26 -11.24
CA THR A 230 5.69 -21.34 -10.55
C THR A 230 5.56 -22.20 -9.29
N SER A 231 6.55 -23.05 -9.02
CA SER A 231 6.50 -23.92 -7.85
C SER A 231 6.52 -23.11 -6.53
N ARG A 232 5.70 -23.52 -5.56
CA ARG A 232 5.64 -22.90 -4.22
C ARG A 232 7.02 -22.72 -3.58
N ARG A 233 7.88 -23.74 -3.70
CA ARG A 233 9.23 -23.72 -3.12
C ARG A 233 10.08 -22.56 -3.65
N ILE A 234 9.92 -22.21 -4.94
CA ILE A 234 10.67 -21.12 -5.57
C ILE A 234 10.11 -19.78 -5.08
N VAL A 235 8.79 -19.56 -5.18
CA VAL A 235 8.20 -18.28 -4.78
C VAL A 235 8.36 -18.00 -3.28
N GLU A 236 8.27 -19.00 -2.41
CA GLU A 236 8.48 -18.83 -0.96
C GLU A 236 9.96 -18.54 -0.64
N ALA A 237 10.90 -19.18 -1.33
CA ALA A 237 12.32 -18.90 -1.13
C ALA A 237 12.68 -17.46 -1.52
N TRP A 238 12.17 -16.99 -2.67
CA TRP A 238 12.35 -15.61 -3.09
C TRP A 238 11.66 -14.62 -2.17
N LEU A 239 10.42 -14.90 -1.75
CA LEU A 239 9.70 -14.07 -0.78
C LEU A 239 10.52 -13.88 0.50
N TYR A 240 11.14 -14.94 1.04
CA TYR A 240 11.95 -14.82 2.25
C TYR A 240 13.24 -14.00 2.04
N ILE A 241 13.89 -14.15 0.88
CA ILE A 241 15.06 -13.35 0.53
C ILE A 241 14.67 -11.89 0.40
N GLU A 242 13.56 -11.60 -0.28
CA GLU A 242 13.03 -10.26 -0.48
C GLU A 242 12.68 -9.60 0.85
N VAL A 243 11.90 -10.27 1.71
CA VAL A 243 11.56 -9.78 3.06
C VAL A 243 12.82 -9.52 3.88
N MET A 244 13.81 -10.41 3.84
CA MET A 244 15.08 -10.22 4.55
C MET A 244 15.82 -8.97 4.04
N LEU A 245 15.86 -8.74 2.73
CA LEU A 245 16.56 -7.61 2.13
C LEU A 245 15.81 -6.28 2.37
N VAL A 246 14.49 -6.27 2.17
CA VAL A 246 13.63 -5.09 2.39
C VAL A 246 13.72 -4.65 3.85
N LEU A 247 13.54 -5.57 4.81
CA LEU A 247 13.62 -5.21 6.23
C LEU A 247 15.05 -4.95 6.69
N GLY A 248 16.03 -5.70 6.17
CA GLY A 248 17.44 -5.58 6.54
C GLY A 248 18.06 -4.26 6.07
N ALA A 249 17.66 -3.75 4.91
CA ALA A 249 18.07 -2.45 4.40
C ALA A 249 17.14 -1.33 4.87
N GLY A 250 15.83 -1.44 4.63
CA GLY A 250 14.86 -0.35 4.78
C GLY A 250 14.69 0.17 6.21
N ILE A 251 14.77 -0.69 7.24
CA ILE A 251 14.59 -0.25 8.64
C ILE A 251 15.59 0.86 9.03
N LEU A 252 16.85 0.69 8.64
CA LEU A 252 17.91 1.67 8.92
C LEU A 252 18.14 2.63 7.75
N GLY A 253 17.76 2.23 6.54
CA GLY A 253 17.85 3.01 5.32
C GLY A 253 16.88 4.20 5.29
N LEU A 254 15.76 4.10 6.02
CA LEU A 254 14.95 5.22 6.53
C LEU A 254 15.79 6.44 6.95
N GLY A 255 16.98 6.21 7.50
CA GLY A 255 17.92 7.24 7.90
C GLY A 255 18.32 8.23 6.80
N HIS A 256 18.17 7.89 5.51
CA HIS A 256 18.42 8.82 4.40
C HIS A 256 17.47 10.03 4.40
N HIS A 257 16.32 9.90 5.04
CA HIS A 257 15.38 10.97 5.25
C HIS A 257 15.73 11.86 6.46
N TYR A 258 16.67 11.42 7.29
CA TYR A 258 17.09 12.09 8.50
C TYR A 258 18.27 13.05 8.30
N PHE A 259 18.88 13.04 7.12
CA PHE A 259 20.08 13.82 6.81
C PHE A 259 19.94 15.30 7.17
N TRP A 260 18.80 15.91 6.83
CA TRP A 260 18.64 17.36 6.87
C TRP A 260 17.46 17.85 7.74
N ILE A 261 16.91 16.98 8.58
CA ILE A 261 15.78 17.33 9.46
C ILE A 261 16.21 17.68 10.90
N GLY A 262 17.52 17.74 11.19
CA GLY A 262 18.04 18.10 12.52
C GLY A 262 18.31 16.92 13.46
N THR A 263 18.37 15.70 12.94
CA THR A 263 18.81 14.53 13.72
C THR A 263 20.33 14.53 13.95
N PRO A 264 20.86 13.74 14.91
CA PRO A 264 22.31 13.62 15.11
C PRO A 264 23.07 13.13 13.88
N GLN A 265 24.32 13.61 13.73
CA GLN A 265 25.16 13.38 12.54
C GLN A 265 25.41 11.90 12.20
N TYR A 266 25.31 10.98 13.17
CA TYR A 266 25.53 9.55 12.90
C TYR A 266 24.52 8.97 11.89
N TRP A 267 23.34 9.58 11.74
CA TRP A 267 22.35 9.16 10.74
C TRP A 267 22.81 9.36 9.31
N LEU A 268 23.75 10.28 9.05
CA LEU A 268 24.33 10.44 7.72
C LEU A 268 25.06 9.16 7.28
N ALA A 269 25.80 8.54 8.20
CA ALA A 269 26.51 7.30 7.93
C ALA A 269 25.58 6.08 7.92
N ILE A 270 24.69 5.96 8.91
CA ILE A 270 23.74 4.83 9.02
C ILE A 270 22.78 4.85 7.82
N GLY A 271 22.07 5.96 7.63
CA GLY A 271 21.11 6.12 6.53
C GLY A 271 21.77 5.93 5.18
N GLY A 272 22.92 6.58 4.94
CA GLY A 272 23.62 6.47 3.65
C GLY A 272 24.12 5.07 3.33
N PHE A 273 24.56 4.29 4.32
CA PHE A 273 24.98 2.91 4.09
C PHE A 273 23.80 1.98 3.84
N PHE A 274 22.78 2.01 4.69
CA PHE A 274 21.65 1.09 4.58
C PHE A 274 20.73 1.42 3.40
N SER A 275 20.49 2.69 3.10
CA SER A 275 19.69 3.08 1.93
C SER A 275 20.38 2.71 0.61
N ALA A 276 21.72 2.70 0.58
CA ALA A 276 22.47 2.23 -0.60
C ALA A 276 22.31 0.72 -0.86
N LEU A 277 21.80 -0.05 0.11
CA LEU A 277 21.50 -1.47 -0.02
C LEU A 277 20.04 -1.72 -0.47
N GLU A 278 19.15 -0.74 -0.34
CA GLU A 278 17.73 -0.87 -0.72
C GLU A 278 17.48 -1.17 -2.20
N PRO A 279 18.34 -0.79 -3.17
CA PRO A 279 18.17 -1.23 -4.55
C PRO A 279 18.40 -2.73 -4.80
N LEU A 280 19.05 -3.45 -3.87
CA LEU A 280 19.35 -4.88 -4.00
C LEU A 280 18.09 -5.78 -4.11
N PRO A 281 17.08 -5.68 -3.22
CA PRO A 281 15.84 -6.44 -3.37
C PRO A 281 15.13 -6.14 -4.70
N LEU A 282 15.13 -4.87 -5.12
CA LEU A 282 14.48 -4.44 -6.37
C LEU A 282 15.13 -5.07 -7.61
N LEU A 283 16.46 -5.09 -7.65
CA LEU A 283 17.20 -5.81 -8.69
C LEU A 283 16.90 -7.32 -8.64
N GLY A 284 16.83 -7.88 -7.43
CA GLY A 284 16.44 -9.27 -7.21
C GLY A 284 15.09 -9.61 -7.83
N MET A 285 14.08 -8.74 -7.67
CA MET A 285 12.77 -8.92 -8.28
C MET A 285 12.80 -8.92 -9.81
N VAL A 286 13.57 -8.01 -10.43
CA VAL A 286 13.74 -8.01 -11.90
C VAL A 286 14.40 -9.30 -12.37
N VAL A 287 15.48 -9.73 -11.70
CA VAL A 287 16.18 -10.97 -12.03
C VAL A 287 15.23 -12.17 -11.91
N HIS A 288 14.46 -12.24 -10.83
CA HIS A 288 13.48 -13.29 -10.61
C HIS A 288 12.37 -13.28 -11.67
N ALA A 289 11.81 -12.11 -12.00
CA ALA A 289 10.79 -11.97 -13.04
C ALA A 289 11.28 -12.46 -14.40
N VAL A 290 12.51 -12.08 -14.80
CA VAL A 290 13.12 -12.55 -16.06
C VAL A 290 13.41 -14.05 -16.03
N TYR A 291 13.92 -14.56 -14.90
CA TYR A 291 14.18 -15.98 -14.73
C TYR A 291 12.90 -16.81 -14.86
N ASP A 292 11.84 -16.44 -14.13
CA ASP A 292 10.55 -17.14 -14.16
C ASP A 292 9.90 -17.08 -15.55
N ALA A 293 9.96 -15.93 -16.21
CA ALA A 293 9.51 -15.75 -17.58
C ALA A 293 10.21 -16.71 -18.55
N GLY A 294 11.54 -16.82 -18.45
CA GLY A 294 12.36 -17.70 -19.26
C GLY A 294 12.11 -19.19 -18.98
N MET A 295 12.05 -19.58 -17.71
CA MET A 295 11.80 -20.96 -17.28
C MET A 295 10.44 -21.49 -17.78
N HIS A 296 9.43 -20.63 -17.81
CA HIS A 296 8.10 -20.98 -18.33
C HIS A 296 7.93 -20.73 -19.83
N ARG A 297 9.01 -20.33 -20.55
CA ARG A 297 9.00 -20.02 -21.98
C ARG A 297 7.92 -19.00 -22.37
N LEU A 298 7.70 -18.01 -21.49
CA LEU A 298 6.66 -16.98 -21.62
C LEU A 298 5.22 -17.54 -21.72
N ARG A 299 5.01 -18.80 -21.32
CA ARG A 299 3.67 -19.39 -21.25
C ARG A 299 3.02 -18.97 -19.95
N THR A 300 1.83 -18.38 -20.05
CA THR A 300 1.07 -17.85 -18.93
C THR A 300 -0.42 -18.12 -19.17
N SER A 301 -1.17 -18.35 -18.09
CA SER A 301 -2.63 -18.48 -18.15
C SER A 301 -3.33 -17.12 -18.31
N ASN A 302 -2.63 -16.01 -18.01
CA ASN A 302 -3.15 -14.64 -18.07
C ASN A 302 -2.05 -13.66 -18.54
N GLN A 303 -1.98 -13.45 -19.86
CA GLN A 303 -0.99 -12.57 -20.48
C GLN A 303 -1.04 -11.11 -19.96
N PRO A 304 -2.20 -10.45 -19.88
CA PRO A 304 -2.26 -9.09 -19.33
C PRO A 304 -1.69 -8.99 -17.92
N ALA A 305 -2.05 -9.91 -17.02
CA ALA A 305 -1.54 -9.89 -15.65
C ALA A 305 -0.02 -10.09 -15.61
N PHE A 306 0.50 -11.03 -16.41
CA PHE A 306 1.93 -11.27 -16.51
C PHE A 306 2.70 -10.02 -17.01
N TYR A 307 2.18 -9.32 -18.01
CA TYR A 307 2.80 -8.08 -18.50
C TYR A 307 2.80 -6.97 -17.46
N TRP A 308 1.69 -6.80 -16.71
CA TRP A 308 1.63 -5.79 -15.65
C TRP A 308 2.59 -6.09 -14.51
N ILE A 309 2.69 -7.35 -14.08
CA ILE A 309 3.64 -7.78 -13.04
C ILE A 309 5.07 -7.59 -13.49
N THR A 310 5.38 -7.93 -14.75
CA THR A 310 6.72 -7.72 -15.29
C THR A 310 7.02 -6.22 -15.36
N ALA A 311 6.09 -5.41 -15.86
CA ALA A 311 6.25 -3.96 -15.92
C ALA A 311 6.40 -3.33 -14.53
N GLU A 312 5.70 -3.84 -13.53
CA GLU A 312 5.82 -3.42 -12.14
C GLU A 312 7.22 -3.74 -11.59
N ALA A 313 7.73 -4.96 -11.73
CA ALA A 313 9.08 -5.31 -11.26
C ALA A 313 10.18 -4.43 -11.91
N PHE A 314 10.09 -4.19 -13.22
CA PHE A 314 11.01 -3.28 -13.91
C PHE A 314 10.81 -1.82 -13.50
N GLY A 315 9.55 -1.38 -13.37
CA GLY A 315 9.20 -0.03 -12.94
C GLY A 315 9.67 0.27 -11.52
N ASN A 316 9.60 -0.72 -10.63
CA ASN A 316 10.08 -0.63 -9.26
C ASN A 316 11.61 -0.47 -9.23
N PHE A 317 12.36 -1.31 -9.95
CA PHE A 317 13.82 -1.14 -10.04
C PHE A 317 14.26 0.16 -10.71
N ILE A 318 13.61 0.59 -11.79
CA ILE A 318 13.97 1.86 -12.45
C ILE A 318 13.60 3.05 -11.57
N GLY A 319 12.39 3.04 -11.00
CA GLY A 319 11.85 4.13 -10.20
C GLY A 319 12.57 4.25 -8.85
N ALA A 320 12.47 3.22 -8.01
CA ALA A 320 13.05 3.25 -6.67
C ALA A 320 14.54 2.88 -6.65
N GLY A 321 15.00 2.00 -7.54
CA GLY A 321 16.40 1.54 -7.53
C GLY A 321 17.41 2.42 -8.27
N ILE A 322 17.00 3.10 -9.36
CA ILE A 322 17.89 3.95 -10.16
C ILE A 322 17.64 5.44 -9.90
N TRP A 323 16.37 5.87 -9.82
CA TRP A 323 16.05 7.28 -9.57
C TRP A 323 15.94 7.66 -8.09
N GLY A 324 15.72 6.69 -7.21
CA GLY A 324 15.84 6.85 -5.75
C GLY A 324 17.28 7.03 -5.33
#